data_AF-W6NAB7-F1
#
_entry.id   AF-W6NAB7-F1
#
_cell.length_a   1.000
_cell.length_b   1.000
_cell.length_c   1.000
_cell.angle_alpha   90.00
_cell.angle_beta   90.00
_cell.angle_gamma   90.00
#
_symmetry.space_group_name_H-M   'P 1'
#
loop_
_entity.id
_entity.type
_entity.pdbx_description
1 polymer ?
#
loop_
_entity_poly.entity_id
_entity_poly.type
_entity_poly.pdbx_seq_one_letter_code
_entity_poly.pdbx_strand_id
1 'polypeptide(L)'
;HETRLRLGESAVRAAAAVGYVGAGTVEFILDPKGNFYFMEMNTRLQVEHPVTEAITGTDLVEWQLKVAQGEKLPLKQDQIPLKGKLDYVSFPSDARIDTGVVSGDEVSVHYDPMIAK
;
A
#
# COMPACT_ATOMS: atom_id res chain seq x y z
N HIS A 1 -7.40 -6.77 12.67
CA HIS A 1 -6.09 -6.20 13.05
C HIS A 1 -4.96 -7.22 12.89
N GLU A 2 -5.13 -8.48 13.32
CA GLU A 2 -4.11 -9.53 13.19
C GLU A 2 -3.73 -9.88 11.74
N THR A 3 -4.71 -10.10 10.85
CA THR A 3 -4.45 -10.44 9.44
C THR A 3 -3.60 -9.39 8.73
N ARG A 4 -3.88 -8.10 8.96
CA ARG A 4 -3.14 -6.97 8.38
C ARG A 4 -1.68 -6.95 8.84
N LEU A 5 -1.43 -7.19 10.12
CA LEU A 5 -0.07 -7.31 10.65
C LEU A 5 0.67 -8.48 9.98
N ARG A 6 0.01 -9.64 9.87
CA ARG A 6 0.57 -10.82 9.22
C ARG A 6 0.87 -10.61 7.73
N LEU A 7 0.03 -9.87 7.02
CA LEU A 7 0.27 -9.47 5.63
C LEU A 7 1.48 -8.55 5.53
N GLY A 8 1.52 -7.47 6.32
CA GLY A 8 2.63 -6.52 6.35
C GLY A 8 3.97 -7.17 6.69
N GLU A 9 4.02 -8.01 7.73
CA GLU A 9 5.23 -8.76 8.11
C GLU A 9 5.67 -9.73 7.00
N SER A 10 4.71 -10.35 6.30
CA SER A 10 5.02 -11.26 5.20
C SER A 10 5.56 -10.51 3.97
N ALA A 11 5.01 -9.33 3.66
CA ALA A 11 5.49 -8.46 2.60
C ALA A 11 6.93 -7.97 2.88
N VAL A 12 7.19 -7.49 4.11
CA VAL A 12 8.53 -7.05 4.53
C VAL A 12 9.54 -8.20 4.45
N ARG A 13 9.16 -9.41 4.88
CA ARG A 13 10.02 -10.60 4.76
C ARG A 13 10.30 -10.97 3.31
N ALA A 14 9.30 -10.91 2.43
CA ALA A 14 9.49 -11.18 1.00
C ALA A 14 10.47 -10.19 0.36
N ALA A 15 10.29 -8.89 0.61
CA ALA A 15 11.19 -7.84 0.13
C ALA A 15 12.62 -8.01 0.67
N ALA A 16 12.78 -8.33 1.96
CA ALA A 16 14.09 -8.56 2.57
C ALA A 16 14.79 -9.80 2.00
N ALA A 17 14.04 -10.88 1.73
CA ALA A 17 14.59 -12.13 1.21
C ALA A 17 15.22 -11.97 -0.19
N VAL A 18 14.72 -11.02 -0.98
CA VAL A 18 15.26 -10.72 -2.33
C VAL A 18 16.19 -9.50 -2.34
N GLY A 19 16.50 -8.92 -1.17
CA GLY A 19 17.33 -7.71 -1.08
C GLY A 19 16.73 -6.51 -1.82
N TYR A 20 15.41 -6.37 -1.78
CA TYR A 20 14.69 -5.36 -2.56
C TYR A 20 15.06 -3.93 -2.13
N VAL A 21 15.20 -3.03 -3.11
CA VAL A 21 15.49 -1.60 -2.92
C VAL A 21 14.53 -0.78 -3.76
N GLY A 22 13.96 0.26 -3.15
CA GLY A 22 12.96 1.14 -3.77
C GLY A 22 11.55 0.90 -3.22
N ALA A 23 10.54 1.39 -3.94
CA ALA A 23 9.13 1.17 -3.61
C ALA A 23 8.55 0.09 -4.54
N GLY A 24 7.87 -0.88 -3.95
CA GLY A 24 7.23 -1.98 -4.64
C GLY A 24 6.09 -2.54 -3.80
N THR A 25 5.23 -3.32 -4.44
CA THR A 25 4.02 -3.87 -3.83
C THR A 25 4.06 -5.39 -3.82
N VAL A 26 3.62 -6.00 -2.72
CA VAL A 26 3.43 -7.45 -2.61
C VAL A 26 1.95 -7.74 -2.68
N GLU A 27 1.51 -8.46 -3.72
CA GLU A 27 0.11 -8.80 -3.92
C GLU A 27 -0.21 -10.15 -3.28
N PHE A 28 -1.33 -10.20 -2.55
CA PHE A 28 -1.87 -11.40 -1.94
C PHE A 28 -3.30 -11.67 -2.40
N ILE A 29 -3.67 -12.94 -2.51
CA ILE A 29 -5.06 -13.38 -2.65
C ILE A 29 -5.57 -13.73 -1.25
N LEU A 30 -6.69 -13.13 -0.83
CA LEU A 30 -7.34 -13.40 0.45
C LEU A 30 -8.62 -14.21 0.23
N ASP A 31 -8.77 -15.34 0.93
CA ASP A 31 -10.00 -16.13 0.92
C ASP A 31 -11.03 -15.63 1.96
N PRO A 32 -12.32 -16.04 1.86
CA PRO A 32 -13.35 -15.64 2.82
C PRO A 32 -13.14 -16.16 4.26
N LYS A 33 -12.22 -17.11 4.46
CA LYS A 33 -11.86 -17.65 5.78
C LYS A 33 -10.70 -16.86 6.41
N GLY A 34 -10.13 -15.87 5.70
CA GLY A 34 -9.02 -15.05 6.16
C GLY A 34 -7.64 -15.67 5.92
N ASN A 35 -7.54 -16.75 5.12
CA ASN A 35 -6.24 -17.24 4.66
C ASN A 35 -5.77 -16.39 3.48
N PHE A 36 -4.49 -16.06 3.47
CA PHE A 36 -3.87 -15.30 2.39
C PHE A 36 -2.75 -16.10 1.72
N TYR A 37 -2.56 -15.84 0.43
CA TYR A 37 -1.57 -16.51 -0.41
C TYR A 37 -0.81 -15.48 -1.23
N PHE A 38 0.51 -15.59 -1.29
CA PHE A 38 1.33 -14.73 -2.15
C PHE A 38 0.98 -14.97 -3.62
N MET A 39 0.83 -13.89 -4.38
CA MET A 39 0.60 -13.94 -5.82
C MET A 39 1.83 -13.45 -6.58
N GLU A 40 2.21 -12.19 -6.36
CA GLU A 40 3.36 -11.58 -7.02
C GLU A 40 3.95 -10.42 -6.20
N MET A 41 5.14 -9.95 -6.61
CA MET A 41 5.71 -8.70 -6.14
C MET A 41 5.98 -7.79 -7.34
N ASN A 42 5.29 -6.64 -7.37
CA ASN A 42 5.51 -5.60 -8.36
C ASN A 42 6.70 -4.73 -7.94
N THR A 43 7.81 -4.85 -8.66
CA THR A 43 9.09 -4.18 -8.34
C THR A 43 9.16 -2.72 -8.82
N ARG A 44 8.03 -2.02 -8.78
CA ARG A 44 7.87 -0.64 -9.23
C ARG A 44 6.81 0.06 -8.39
N LEU A 45 6.82 1.39 -8.43
CA LEU A 45 5.70 2.16 -7.92
C LEU A 45 4.43 1.82 -8.72
N GLN A 46 3.36 1.59 -8.00
CA GLN A 46 2.05 1.24 -8.55
C GLN A 46 1.22 2.49 -8.83
N VAL A 47 0.22 2.42 -9.71
CA VAL A 47 -0.59 3.58 -10.11
C VAL A 47 -1.43 4.08 -8.93
N GLU A 48 -1.83 3.16 -8.07
CA GLU A 48 -2.68 3.29 -6.89
C GLU A 48 -1.95 3.83 -5.64
N HIS A 49 -0.65 4.10 -5.71
CA HIS A 49 0.12 4.67 -4.59
C HIS A 49 -0.44 5.97 -3.97
N PRO A 50 -1.15 6.88 -4.69
CA PRO A 50 -1.70 8.09 -4.09
C PRO A 50 -2.70 7.81 -2.96
N VAL A 51 -3.34 6.64 -2.95
CA VAL A 51 -4.25 6.24 -1.85
C VAL A 51 -3.45 6.00 -0.56
N THR A 52 -2.32 5.30 -0.66
CA THR A 52 -1.39 5.10 0.47
C THR A 52 -0.89 6.45 0.99
N GLU A 53 -0.47 7.34 0.09
CA GLU A 53 0.01 8.67 0.46
C GLU A 53 -1.07 9.51 1.15
N ALA A 54 -2.32 9.45 0.68
CA ALA A 54 -3.43 10.20 1.27
C ALA A 54 -3.72 9.79 2.72
N ILE A 55 -3.62 8.50 3.07
CA ILE A 55 -3.94 8.02 4.42
C ILE A 55 -2.73 8.01 5.38
N THR A 56 -1.52 8.03 4.82
CA THR A 56 -0.27 8.03 5.61
C THR A 56 0.36 9.41 5.71
N GLY A 57 0.04 10.34 4.79
CA GLY A 57 0.68 11.64 4.66
C GLY A 57 2.15 11.56 4.20
N THR A 58 2.58 10.44 3.62
CA THR A 58 3.93 10.27 3.07
C THR A 58 3.96 10.57 1.58
N ASP A 59 5.14 10.88 1.03
CA ASP A 59 5.41 10.96 -0.41
C ASP A 59 6.38 9.83 -0.79
N LEU A 60 5.86 8.81 -1.47
CA LEU A 60 6.60 7.62 -1.84
C LEU A 60 7.58 7.90 -2.99
N VAL A 61 7.27 8.84 -3.88
CA VAL A 61 8.18 9.26 -4.96
C VAL A 61 9.41 9.97 -4.37
N GLU A 62 9.20 10.88 -3.42
CA GLU A 62 10.27 11.55 -2.68
C GLU A 62 11.17 10.51 -1.97
N TRP A 63 10.56 9.51 -1.32
CA TRP A 63 11.32 8.47 -0.62
C TRP A 63 12.12 7.60 -1.59
N GLN A 64 11.58 7.27 -2.77
CA GLN A 64 12.34 6.57 -3.81
C GLN A 64 13.58 7.34 -4.24
N LEU A 65 13.47 8.66 -4.42
CA LEU A 65 14.61 9.52 -4.77
C LEU A 65 15.67 9.53 -3.66
N LYS A 66 15.25 9.68 -2.40
CA LYS A 66 16.15 9.63 -1.23
C LYS A 66 16.88 8.28 -1.13
N VAL A 67 16.14 7.18 -1.24
CA VAL A 67 16.73 5.83 -1.21
C VAL A 67 17.69 5.61 -2.38
N ALA A 68 17.36 6.09 -3.57
CA ALA A 68 18.26 6.02 -4.73
C ALA A 68 19.56 6.81 -4.53
N GLN A 69 19.55 7.85 -3.68
CA GLN A 69 20.73 8.61 -3.27
C GLN A 69 21.51 7.95 -2.10
N GLY A 70 21.07 6.79 -1.62
CA GLY A 70 21.68 6.08 -0.50
C GLY A 70 21.27 6.61 0.88
N GLU A 71 20.24 7.46 0.95
CA GLU A 71 19.69 7.91 2.21
C GLU A 71 18.89 6.79 2.91
N LYS A 72 18.69 6.96 4.22
CA LYS A 72 17.84 6.07 5.02
C LYS A 72 16.37 6.45 4.86
N LEU A 73 15.49 5.49 5.12
CA LEU A 73 14.05 5.76 5.19
C LEU A 73 13.75 6.85 6.23
N PRO A 74 12.91 7.86 5.91
CA PRO A 74 12.62 8.96 6.83
C PRO A 74 11.87 8.54 8.11
N LEU A 75 11.08 7.47 8.04
CA LEU A 75 10.24 6.99 9.14
C LEU A 75 10.42 5.48 9.37
N LYS A 76 10.25 5.05 10.62
CA LYS A 76 10.05 3.65 11.00
C LYS A 76 8.58 3.26 10.94
N GLN A 77 8.30 1.96 10.94
CA GLN A 77 6.93 1.41 10.83
C GLN A 77 5.96 1.97 11.88
N ASP A 78 6.41 2.15 13.12
CA ASP A 78 5.62 2.68 14.24
C ASP A 78 5.37 4.20 14.15
N GLN A 79 6.10 4.88 13.26
CA GLN A 79 5.98 6.31 13.03
C GLN A 79 5.10 6.64 11.80
N ILE A 80 4.73 5.64 11.00
CA ILE A 80 3.86 5.84 9.84
C ILE A 80 2.43 6.15 10.34
N PRO A 81 1.88 7.33 10.05
CA PRO A 81 0.50 7.65 10.40
C PRO A 81 -0.47 6.71 9.68
N LEU A 82 -1.53 6.30 10.36
CA LEU A 82 -2.69 5.68 9.73
C LEU A 82 -3.89 6.56 10.07
N LYS A 83 -4.08 7.64 9.32
CA LYS A 83 -5.18 8.59 9.50
C LYS A 83 -5.71 8.97 8.11
N GLY A 84 -6.85 8.41 7.72
CA GLY A 84 -7.48 8.77 6.46
C GLY A 84 -8.97 8.51 6.44
N LYS A 85 -9.74 9.53 6.04
CA LYS A 85 -11.09 9.42 5.49
C LYS A 85 -10.96 9.81 4.01
N LEU A 86 -11.59 9.08 3.09
CA LEU A 86 -11.57 9.46 1.67
C LEU A 86 -12.56 10.61 1.46
N ASP A 87 -12.08 11.84 1.60
CA ASP A 87 -12.93 13.04 1.49
C ASP A 87 -13.43 13.29 0.06
N TYR A 88 -12.63 12.93 -0.96
CA TYR A 88 -13.03 13.02 -2.36
C TYR A 88 -12.27 12.00 -3.22
N VAL A 89 -13.00 11.20 -3.99
CA VAL A 89 -12.43 10.32 -5.03
C VAL A 89 -13.22 10.54 -6.31
N SER A 90 -12.53 10.89 -7.40
CA SER A 90 -13.16 11.05 -8.71
C SER A 90 -12.61 10.02 -9.67
N PHE A 91 -13.52 9.37 -10.36
CA PHE A 91 -13.23 8.33 -11.32
C PHE A 91 -13.65 8.81 -12.71
N PRO A 92 -12.74 8.81 -13.71
CA PRO A 92 -13.10 9.18 -15.07
C PRO A 92 -14.22 8.27 -15.60
N SER A 93 -15.24 8.87 -16.19
CA SER A 93 -16.44 8.16 -16.69
C SER A 93 -16.19 7.37 -17.97
N ASP A 94 -15.05 7.60 -18.63
CA ASP A 94 -14.62 6.96 -19.87
C ASP A 94 -13.59 5.84 -19.66
N ALA A 95 -13.23 5.53 -18.41
CA ALA A 95 -12.32 4.44 -18.07
C ALA A 95 -13.04 3.31 -17.32
N ARG A 96 -12.62 2.07 -17.58
CA ARG A 96 -12.97 0.93 -16.73
C ARG A 96 -12.12 1.01 -15.46
N ILE A 97 -12.77 1.07 -14.32
CA ILE A 97 -12.12 1.25 -13.01
C ILE A 97 -12.58 0.11 -12.10
N ASP A 98 -11.64 -0.76 -11.75
CA ASP A 98 -11.83 -1.82 -10.76
C ASP A 98 -11.28 -1.28 -9.43
N THR A 99 -12.18 -0.77 -8.57
CA THR A 99 -11.86 -0.15 -7.27
C THR A 99 -12.82 -0.66 -6.20
N GLY A 100 -12.31 -0.88 -4.98
CA GLY A 100 -13.10 -1.25 -3.81
C GLY A 100 -13.64 -0.07 -3.00
N VAL A 101 -13.42 1.17 -3.45
CA VAL A 101 -13.79 2.41 -2.72
C VAL A 101 -14.38 3.47 -3.64
N VAL A 102 -15.31 4.28 -3.12
CA VAL A 102 -15.93 5.45 -3.77
C VAL A 102 -15.81 6.72 -2.93
N SER A 103 -16.10 7.88 -3.54
CA SER A 103 -16.06 9.17 -2.83
C SER A 103 -17.01 9.18 -1.62
N GLY A 104 -16.49 9.58 -0.46
CA GLY A 104 -17.26 9.61 0.78
C GLY A 104 -17.21 8.31 1.59
N ASP A 105 -16.53 7.28 1.11
CA ASP A 105 -16.28 6.07 1.90
C ASP A 105 -15.40 6.37 3.11
N GLU A 106 -15.83 5.88 4.26
CA GLU A 106 -15.00 5.82 5.44
C GLU A 106 -14.09 4.59 5.31
N VAL A 107 -12.87 4.80 4.82
CA VAL A 107 -11.84 3.76 4.79
C VAL A 107 -11.43 3.49 6.23
N SER A 108 -12.18 2.61 6.86
CA SER A 108 -11.82 2.01 8.13
C SER A 108 -10.39 1.49 8.03
N VAL A 109 -9.64 1.59 9.13
CA VAL A 109 -8.35 0.92 9.31
C VAL A 109 -8.39 -0.59 8.98
N HIS A 110 -9.57 -1.18 8.83
CA HIS A 110 -9.78 -2.55 8.39
C HIS A 110 -9.56 -2.80 6.89
N TYR A 111 -9.43 -1.75 6.07
CA TYR A 111 -8.96 -1.83 4.68
C TYR A 111 -7.45 -1.59 4.63
N ASP A 112 -6.74 -2.47 3.93
CA ASP A 112 -5.29 -2.41 3.78
C ASP A 112 -4.91 -1.19 2.90
N PRO A 113 -3.99 -0.32 3.31
CA PRO A 113 -3.40 0.73 2.46
C PRO A 113 -2.96 0.27 1.07
N MET A 114 -2.69 -1.03 0.89
CA MET A 114 -2.53 -1.63 -0.43
C MET A 114 -3.89 -1.72 -1.15
N ILE A 115 -4.46 -0.57 -1.52
CA ILE A 115 -5.74 -0.52 -2.21
C ILE A 115 -5.54 -0.78 -3.71
N ALA A 116 -6.00 -1.98 -4.08
CA ALA A 116 -6.47 -2.46 -5.38
C ALA A 116 -5.46 -3.18 -6.31
N LYS A 117 -5.63 -4.50 -6.38
CA LYS A 117 -6.45 -5.10 -7.46
C LYS A 117 -7.78 -5.56 -6.88
#